data_AF-A0AAU9GDZ6-F1
#
_entry.id   AF-A0AAU9GDZ6-F1
#
_cell.length_a   1.000
_cell.length_b   1.000
_cell.length_c   1.000
_cell.angle_alpha   90.00
_cell.angle_beta   90.00
_cell.angle_gamma   90.00
#
_symmetry.space_group_name_H-M   'P 1'
#
loop_
_entity.id
_entity.type
_entity.pdbx_description
1 polymer ?
#
loop_
_entity_poly.entity_id
_entity_poly.type
_entity_poly.pdbx_seq_one_letter_code
_entity_poly.pdbx_strand_id
1 'polypeptide(L)'
;MVSQLRSQLKETRIYLQERYFMWKLRYLLGPDFGKEEFLEGTCQATAAMLEAVRRVDWRSIRNFCTEEFAPAMYSIARRESVYANLMRLQADDVEVSLPVTFKRSKGHNGQSFVYVDLGIVGMRFVRVKPDELMEISGMPLTVPSHQQILLATYKITFRKELSGPDGSCPKDEAWLFNAFKLRDMSLMGFCPQSGECWFIRAVKPY
;
A
#
# COMPACT_ATOMS: atom_id res chain seq x y z
N MET A 1 -15.72 0.07 -29.37
CA MET A 1 -16.19 -1.33 -29.24
C MET A 1 -15.07 -2.30 -28.84
N VAL A 2 -13.97 -2.43 -29.59
CA VAL A 2 -12.85 -3.34 -29.23
C VAL A 2 -12.14 -2.95 -27.92
N SER A 3 -12.05 -1.65 -27.62
CA SER A 3 -11.47 -1.14 -26.36
C SER A 3 -12.28 -1.50 -25.11
N GLN A 4 -13.61 -1.40 -25.20
CA GLN A 4 -14.52 -1.77 -24.11
C GLN A 4 -14.49 -3.27 -23.82
N LEU A 5 -14.52 -4.12 -24.86
CA LEU A 5 -14.37 -5.57 -24.71
C LEU A 5 -13.05 -5.95 -24.04
N ARG A 6 -11.94 -5.28 -24.40
CA ARG A 6 -10.64 -5.49 -23.74
C ARG A 6 -10.65 -5.07 -22.27
N SER A 7 -11.31 -3.96 -21.92
CA SER A 7 -11.47 -3.53 -20.52
C SER A 7 -12.27 -4.55 -19.72
N GLN A 8 -13.43 -4.96 -20.24
CA GLN A 8 -14.32 -5.92 -19.57
C GLN A 8 -13.66 -7.30 -19.37
N LEU A 9 -12.90 -7.78 -20.36
CA LEU A 9 -12.13 -9.02 -20.22
C LEU A 9 -11.03 -8.90 -19.16
N LYS A 10 -10.38 -7.73 -19.08
CA LYS A 10 -9.36 -7.45 -18.06
C LYS A 10 -9.98 -7.41 -16.66
N GLU A 11 -11.10 -6.71 -16.49
CA GLU A 11 -11.83 -6.63 -15.22
C GLU A 11 -12.32 -8.01 -14.77
N THR A 12 -12.95 -8.77 -15.68
CA THR A 12 -13.40 -10.14 -15.39
C THR A 12 -12.25 -11.04 -14.97
N ARG A 13 -11.10 -10.95 -15.67
CA ARG A 13 -9.90 -11.72 -15.32
C ARG A 13 -9.41 -11.36 -13.92
N ILE A 14 -9.32 -10.07 -13.59
CA ILE A 14 -8.88 -9.59 -12.27
C ILE A 14 -9.82 -10.13 -11.18
N TYR A 15 -11.13 -10.00 -11.38
CA TYR A 15 -12.14 -10.50 -10.45
C TYR A 15 -12.01 -12.00 -10.18
N LEU A 16 -11.88 -12.80 -11.23
CA LEU A 16 -11.74 -14.26 -11.10
C LEU A 16 -10.43 -14.65 -10.42
N GLN A 17 -9.33 -13.97 -10.76
CA GLN A 17 -8.03 -14.18 -10.12
C GLN A 17 -8.10 -13.88 -8.62
N GLU A 18 -8.64 -12.73 -8.25
CA GLU A 18 -8.81 -12.33 -6.85
C GLU A 18 -9.65 -13.34 -6.07
N ARG A 19 -10.82 -13.73 -6.61
CA ARG A 19 -11.70 -14.71 -5.98
C ARG A 19 -11.01 -16.06 -5.78
N TYR A 20 -10.25 -16.53 -6.76
CA TYR A 20 -9.48 -17.76 -6.67
C TYR A 20 -8.37 -17.68 -5.61
N PHE A 21 -7.66 -16.56 -5.53
CA PHE A 21 -6.60 -16.36 -4.54
C PHE A 21 -7.15 -16.28 -3.11
N MET A 22 -8.26 -15.57 -2.91
CA MET A 22 -8.93 -15.50 -1.61
C MET A 22 -9.43 -16.88 -1.15
N TRP A 23 -10.01 -17.67 -2.07
CA TRP A 23 -10.41 -19.04 -1.78
C TRP A 23 -9.21 -19.91 -1.35
N LYS A 24 -8.07 -19.80 -2.05
CA LYS A 24 -6.85 -20.52 -1.67
C LYS A 24 -6.28 -20.11 -0.32
N LEU A 25 -6.30 -18.80 -0.02
CA LEU A 25 -5.85 -18.29 1.29
C LEU A 25 -6.74 -18.82 2.41
N ARG A 26 -8.06 -18.80 2.22
CA ARG A 26 -8.99 -19.40 3.17
C ARG A 26 -8.77 -20.90 3.37
N TYR A 27 -8.55 -21.64 2.28
CA TYR A 27 -8.23 -23.06 2.36
C TYR A 27 -6.94 -23.33 3.15
N LEU A 28 -5.97 -22.42 3.08
CA LEU A 28 -4.69 -22.55 3.78
C LEU A 28 -4.74 -22.11 5.24
N LEU A 29 -5.41 -21.00 5.52
CA LEU A 29 -5.40 -20.32 6.82
C LEU A 29 -6.54 -20.77 7.72
N GLY A 30 -7.51 -21.50 7.16
CA GLY A 30 -8.66 -22.02 7.89
C GLY A 30 -9.95 -21.25 7.60
N PRO A 31 -11.09 -21.78 8.08
CA PRO A 31 -12.41 -21.27 7.78
C PRO A 31 -12.67 -19.85 8.30
N ASP A 32 -11.95 -19.46 9.35
CA ASP A 32 -12.06 -18.17 10.05
C ASP A 32 -11.41 -17.01 9.28
N PHE A 33 -10.61 -17.29 8.25
CA PHE A 33 -10.02 -16.25 7.41
C PHE A 33 -11.11 -15.52 6.59
N GLY A 34 -11.35 -14.26 6.91
CA GLY A 34 -12.24 -13.34 6.18
C GLY A 34 -11.51 -12.51 5.13
N LYS A 35 -12.04 -12.50 3.89
CA LYS A 35 -11.51 -11.64 2.82
C LYS A 35 -11.58 -10.15 3.19
N GLU A 36 -12.75 -9.71 3.64
CA GLU A 36 -13.04 -8.30 3.92
C GLU A 36 -12.15 -7.78 5.04
N GLU A 37 -12.10 -8.51 6.16
CA GLU A 37 -11.21 -8.24 7.29
C GLU A 37 -9.73 -8.19 6.88
N PHE A 38 -9.28 -9.12 6.02
CA PHE A 38 -7.90 -9.13 5.53
C PHE A 38 -7.56 -7.89 4.69
N LEU A 39 -8.47 -7.46 3.80
CA LEU A 39 -8.26 -6.28 2.96
C LEU A 39 -8.34 -4.99 3.76
N GLU A 40 -9.28 -4.89 4.71
CA GLU A 40 -9.39 -3.74 5.60
C GLU A 40 -8.15 -3.63 6.51
N GLY A 41 -7.76 -4.73 7.15
CA GLY A 41 -6.56 -4.79 7.99
C GLY A 41 -5.28 -4.47 7.20
N THR A 42 -5.22 -4.86 5.92
CA THR A 42 -4.13 -4.48 5.00
C THR A 42 -4.05 -2.95 4.82
N CYS A 43 -5.18 -2.29 4.57
CA CYS A 43 -5.22 -0.83 4.40
C CYS A 43 -4.82 -0.12 5.70
N GLN A 44 -5.37 -0.54 6.83
CA GLN A 44 -5.04 -0.01 8.16
C GLN A 44 -3.56 -0.19 8.50
N ALA A 45 -3.00 -1.38 8.29
CA ALA A 45 -1.59 -1.67 8.53
C ALA A 45 -0.68 -0.84 7.62
N THR A 46 -1.09 -0.62 6.37
CA THR A 46 -0.34 0.22 5.42
C THR A 46 -0.34 1.67 5.83
N ALA A 47 -1.48 2.23 6.22
CA ALA A 47 -1.57 3.59 6.75
C ALA A 47 -0.71 3.76 8.02
N ALA A 48 -0.76 2.80 8.94
CA ALA A 48 0.06 2.82 10.15
C ALA A 48 1.57 2.73 9.85
N MET A 49 1.97 1.88 8.91
CA MET A 49 3.35 1.79 8.44
C MET A 49 3.82 3.10 7.83
N LEU A 50 3.02 3.72 6.96
CA LEU A 50 3.34 5.02 6.35
C LEU A 50 3.51 6.12 7.41
N GLU A 51 2.67 6.13 8.44
CA GLU A 51 2.81 7.07 9.56
C GLU A 51 4.07 6.80 10.39
N ALA A 52 4.44 5.53 10.60
CA ALA A 52 5.68 5.15 11.28
C ALA A 52 6.91 5.59 10.48
N VAL A 53 6.89 5.41 9.16
CA VAL A 53 7.92 5.90 8.21
C VAL A 53 8.01 7.41 8.27
N ARG A 54 6.87 8.12 8.27
CA ARG A 54 6.81 9.58 8.34
C ARG A 54 7.47 10.13 9.59
N ARG A 55 7.28 9.45 10.73
CA ARG A 55 7.86 9.83 12.02
C ARG A 55 9.28 9.29 12.24
N VAL A 56 9.79 8.48 11.30
CA VAL A 56 11.06 7.76 11.45
C VAL A 56 11.06 6.94 12.76
N ASP A 57 9.93 6.31 13.07
CA ASP A 57 9.72 5.55 14.30
C ASP A 57 10.21 4.10 14.13
N TRP A 58 11.43 3.85 14.61
CA TRP A 58 12.05 2.52 14.58
C TRP A 58 11.20 1.45 15.27
N ARG A 59 10.61 1.76 16.42
CA ARG A 59 9.87 0.77 17.22
C ARG A 59 8.62 0.33 16.47
N SER A 60 7.88 1.29 15.92
CA SER A 60 6.70 0.98 15.12
C SER A 60 7.05 0.23 13.83
N ILE A 61 8.08 0.67 13.09
CA ILE A 61 8.55 -0.02 11.87
C ILE A 61 8.92 -1.48 12.18
N ARG A 62 9.68 -1.72 13.25
CA ARG A 62 10.09 -3.07 13.64
C ARG A 62 8.91 -3.96 14.02
N ASN A 63 7.87 -3.41 14.65
CA ASN A 63 6.69 -4.18 15.03
C ASN A 63 5.83 -4.62 13.84
N PHE A 64 5.85 -3.84 12.74
CA PHE A 64 5.10 -4.17 11.54
C PHE A 64 5.89 -5.02 10.55
N CYS A 65 7.21 -4.91 10.54
CA CYS A 65 8.08 -5.61 9.59
C CYS A 65 8.54 -6.97 10.12
N THR A 66 8.97 -7.82 9.21
CA THR A 66 9.85 -8.95 9.58
C THR A 66 11.20 -8.41 10.06
N GLU A 67 11.88 -9.16 10.94
CA GLU A 67 13.19 -8.74 11.48
C GLU A 67 14.23 -8.50 10.37
N GLU A 68 14.14 -9.23 9.26
CA GLU A 68 15.03 -9.05 8.11
C GLU A 68 14.72 -7.77 7.32
N PHE A 69 13.44 -7.35 7.28
CA PHE A 69 12.99 -6.23 6.48
C PHE A 69 13.01 -4.89 7.23
N ALA A 70 12.85 -4.91 8.56
CA ALA A 70 12.79 -3.70 9.38
C ALA A 70 13.97 -2.73 9.17
N PRO A 71 15.25 -3.18 9.10
CA PRO A 71 16.39 -2.28 8.88
C PRO A 71 16.34 -1.58 7.52
N ALA A 72 15.94 -2.31 6.47
CA ALA A 72 15.81 -1.74 5.13
C ALA A 72 14.71 -0.67 5.10
N MET A 73 13.56 -0.95 5.73
CA MET A 73 12.46 -0.01 5.80
C MET A 73 12.82 1.25 6.61
N TYR A 74 13.57 1.09 7.71
CA TYR A 74 14.05 2.23 8.48
C TYR A 74 15.04 3.10 7.71
N SER A 75 15.91 2.48 6.89
CA SER A 75 16.78 3.24 5.99
C SER A 75 15.97 4.03 4.96
N ILE A 76 14.88 3.47 4.42
CA ILE A 76 13.96 4.19 3.53
C ILE A 76 13.34 5.38 4.26
N ALA A 77 12.80 5.18 5.47
CA ALA A 77 12.20 6.23 6.27
C ALA A 77 13.14 7.43 6.53
N ARG A 78 14.42 7.16 6.78
CA ARG A 78 15.43 8.22 6.95
C ARG A 78 15.71 8.99 5.66
N ARG A 79 15.82 8.29 4.53
CA ARG A 79 16.15 8.88 3.22
C ARG A 79 15.00 9.67 2.63
N GLU A 80 13.78 9.15 2.77
CA GLU A 80 12.57 9.69 2.15
C GLU A 80 11.79 10.62 3.09
N SER A 81 12.41 11.08 4.18
CA SER A 81 11.83 12.04 5.13
C SER A 81 11.30 13.33 4.46
N VAL A 82 11.83 13.69 3.29
CA VAL A 82 11.37 14.82 2.48
C VAL A 82 9.97 14.57 1.89
N TYR A 83 9.64 13.34 1.55
CA TYR A 83 8.32 12.94 1.02
C TYR A 83 7.35 12.52 2.12
N ALA A 84 7.80 12.47 3.37
CA ALA A 84 7.03 12.04 4.54
C ALA A 84 5.70 12.79 4.68
N ASN A 85 5.69 14.10 4.44
CA ASN A 85 4.48 14.91 4.51
C ASN A 85 3.46 14.60 3.41
N LEU A 86 3.93 14.14 2.24
CA LEU A 86 3.08 13.69 1.14
C LEU A 86 2.47 12.31 1.43
N MET A 87 3.11 11.52 2.30
CA MET A 87 2.67 10.18 2.71
C MET A 87 1.71 10.17 3.91
N ARG A 88 1.15 11.32 4.31
CA ARG A 88 0.13 11.40 5.37
C ARG A 88 -1.23 10.91 4.85
N LEU A 89 -1.37 9.59 4.77
CA LEU A 89 -2.59 8.88 4.37
C LEU A 89 -3.26 8.27 5.60
N GLN A 90 -4.57 8.44 5.74
CA GLN A 90 -5.41 7.68 6.68
C GLN A 90 -5.80 6.32 6.07
N ALA A 91 -6.38 5.42 6.86
CA ALA A 91 -6.86 4.14 6.33
C ALA A 91 -7.88 4.31 5.19
N ASP A 92 -8.78 5.28 5.31
CA ASP A 92 -9.78 5.63 4.29
C ASP A 92 -9.18 6.26 3.02
N ASP A 93 -7.93 6.71 3.10
CA ASP A 93 -7.16 7.24 1.97
C ASP A 93 -6.42 6.10 1.22
N VAL A 94 -6.58 4.84 1.63
CA VAL A 94 -5.81 3.70 1.12
C VAL A 94 -6.73 2.61 0.58
N GLU A 95 -6.56 2.25 -0.69
CA GLU A 95 -7.35 1.21 -1.35
C GLU A 95 -6.45 0.13 -1.96
N VAL A 96 -6.91 -1.11 -1.98
CA VAL A 96 -6.22 -2.21 -2.66
C VAL A 96 -6.52 -2.17 -4.16
N SER A 97 -5.50 -2.03 -5.00
CA SER A 97 -5.64 -1.74 -6.44
C SER A 97 -5.30 -2.89 -7.38
N LEU A 98 -4.56 -3.90 -6.91
CA LEU A 98 -4.10 -5.01 -7.75
C LEU A 98 -4.42 -6.35 -7.10
N PRO A 99 -4.62 -7.41 -7.92
CA PRO A 99 -4.95 -8.71 -7.42
C PRO A 99 -3.86 -9.23 -6.49
N VAL A 100 -4.32 -9.85 -5.41
CA VAL A 100 -3.53 -10.47 -4.38
C VAL A 100 -2.78 -11.67 -4.95
N THR A 101 -1.47 -11.62 -5.16
CA THR A 101 -0.72 -12.84 -5.52
C THR A 101 -0.20 -13.54 -4.28
N PHE A 102 -0.08 -14.86 -4.36
CA PHE A 102 0.25 -15.68 -3.21
C PHE A 102 1.39 -16.65 -3.54
N LYS A 103 2.31 -16.84 -2.59
CA LYS A 103 3.41 -17.81 -2.68
C LYS A 103 3.62 -18.52 -1.35
N ARG A 104 3.81 -19.84 -1.39
CA ARG A 104 4.35 -20.60 -0.25
C ARG A 104 5.87 -20.73 -0.38
N SER A 105 6.56 -20.70 0.75
CA SER A 105 7.98 -21.02 0.81
C SER A 105 8.25 -21.79 2.10
N LYS A 106 9.21 -22.71 2.03
CA LYS A 106 9.76 -23.37 3.21
C LYS A 106 11.09 -22.70 3.56
N GLY A 107 11.23 -22.32 4.82
CA GLY A 107 12.49 -21.89 5.40
C GLY A 107 13.44 -23.08 5.58
N HIS A 108 14.71 -22.76 5.78
CA HIS A 108 15.76 -23.76 5.98
C HIS A 108 15.58 -24.58 7.27
N ASN A 109 14.84 -24.05 8.25
CA ASN A 109 14.64 -24.67 9.56
C ASN A 109 13.31 -25.44 9.67
N GLY A 110 12.71 -25.85 8.54
CA GLY A 110 11.41 -26.54 8.53
C GLY A 110 10.18 -25.62 8.63
N GLN A 111 10.39 -24.33 8.89
CA GLN A 111 9.33 -23.32 8.91
C GLN A 111 8.65 -23.21 7.55
N SER A 112 7.34 -22.95 7.56
CA SER A 112 6.56 -22.73 6.34
C SER A 112 5.93 -21.35 6.39
N PHE A 113 6.00 -20.61 5.30
CA PHE A 113 5.49 -19.25 5.21
C PHE A 113 4.53 -19.09 4.05
N VAL A 114 3.53 -18.23 4.26
CA VAL A 114 2.72 -17.63 3.20
C VAL A 114 3.22 -16.21 2.95
N TYR A 115 3.40 -15.89 1.67
CA TYR A 115 3.62 -14.54 1.18
C TYR A 115 2.41 -14.10 0.36
N VAL A 116 2.01 -12.86 0.59
CA VAL A 116 0.89 -12.22 -0.09
C VAL A 116 1.36 -10.89 -0.67
N ASP A 117 1.41 -10.77 -1.99
CA ASP A 117 1.72 -9.52 -2.67
C ASP A 117 0.44 -8.76 -3.00
N LEU A 118 0.45 -7.45 -2.75
CA LEU A 118 -0.66 -6.54 -2.93
C LEU A 118 -0.18 -5.28 -3.66
N GLY A 119 -1.03 -4.76 -4.53
CA GLY A 119 -0.93 -3.38 -4.98
C GLY A 119 -1.87 -2.53 -4.13
N ILE A 120 -1.36 -1.43 -3.61
CA ILE A 120 -2.12 -0.49 -2.80
C ILE A 120 -1.99 0.88 -3.42
N VAL A 121 -3.08 1.64 -3.45
CA VAL A 121 -3.09 3.04 -3.87
C VAL A 121 -3.42 3.92 -2.69
N GLY A 122 -2.64 4.99 -2.55
CA GLY A 122 -2.96 6.12 -1.71
C GLY A 122 -3.74 7.14 -2.53
N MET A 123 -4.98 7.38 -2.14
CA MET A 123 -5.88 8.39 -2.71
C MET A 123 -6.01 9.53 -1.71
N ARG A 124 -6.17 10.77 -2.18
CA ARG A 124 -6.55 11.88 -1.30
C ARG A 124 -7.65 12.69 -1.92
N PHE A 125 -8.64 13.05 -1.10
CA PHE A 125 -9.59 14.08 -1.47
C PHE A 125 -8.93 15.45 -1.38
N VAL A 126 -8.86 16.13 -2.51
CA VAL A 126 -8.47 17.54 -2.51
C VAL A 126 -9.71 18.36 -2.24
N ARG A 127 -9.80 18.91 -1.03
CA ARG A 127 -10.66 20.06 -0.79
C ARG A 127 -9.87 21.28 -1.20
N VAL A 128 -10.05 21.70 -2.44
CA VAL A 128 -9.55 22.99 -2.90
C VAL A 128 -10.18 24.05 -2.01
N LYS A 129 -9.37 24.76 -1.21
CA LYS A 129 -9.84 26.00 -0.60
C LYS A 129 -9.86 27.04 -1.72
N PRO A 130 -11.00 27.73 -1.96
CA PRO A 130 -11.11 28.74 -3.02
C PRO A 130 -10.02 29.80 -2.96
N ASP A 131 -9.53 30.11 -1.76
CA ASP A 131 -8.60 31.21 -1.49
C ASP A 131 -7.13 30.91 -1.86
N GLU A 132 -6.79 29.64 -2.13
CA GLU A 132 -5.41 29.20 -2.44
C GLU A 132 -5.16 29.01 -3.96
N LEU A 133 -6.20 29.13 -4.78
CA LEU A 133 -6.08 29.15 -6.25
C LEU A 133 -5.75 30.56 -6.75
N MET A 134 -4.58 31.08 -6.37
CA MET A 134 -4.09 32.34 -6.96
C MET A 134 -3.48 32.07 -8.34
N GLU A 135 -4.02 32.80 -9.31
CA GLU A 135 -3.76 32.75 -10.75
C GLU A 135 -2.28 32.72 -11.12
N ILE A 136 -1.76 31.55 -11.48
CA ILE A 136 -0.62 31.49 -12.40
C ILE A 136 -1.24 31.52 -13.79
N SER A 137 -1.16 32.67 -14.46
CA SER A 137 -1.48 32.90 -15.89
C SER A 137 -2.88 33.37 -16.32
N GLY A 138 -3.70 33.97 -15.45
CA GLY A 138 -4.95 34.65 -15.88
C GLY A 138 -5.98 33.76 -16.57
N MET A 139 -5.88 32.44 -16.37
CA MET A 139 -6.87 31.45 -16.79
C MET A 139 -7.41 30.78 -15.54
N PRO A 140 -8.73 30.74 -15.32
CA PRO A 140 -9.30 30.08 -14.15
C PRO A 140 -8.95 28.60 -14.22
N LEU A 141 -8.13 28.13 -13.26
CA LEU A 141 -7.91 26.72 -13.03
C LEU A 141 -9.24 26.12 -12.57
N THR A 142 -9.97 25.51 -13.48
CA THR A 142 -11.10 24.64 -13.15
C THR A 142 -10.56 23.38 -12.49
N VAL A 143 -10.23 23.48 -11.20
CA VAL A 143 -10.00 22.29 -10.38
C VAL A 143 -11.37 21.70 -10.09
N PRO A 144 -11.67 20.47 -10.53
CA PRO A 144 -12.97 19.89 -10.28
C PRO A 144 -13.16 19.77 -8.78
N SER A 145 -14.16 20.49 -8.26
CA SER A 145 -14.58 20.33 -6.87
C SER A 145 -14.92 18.85 -6.67
N HIS A 146 -14.26 18.22 -5.70
CA HIS A 146 -14.45 16.81 -5.31
C HIS A 146 -13.70 15.72 -6.12
N GLN A 147 -12.51 15.99 -6.66
CA GLN A 147 -11.67 14.91 -7.19
C GLN A 147 -10.84 14.20 -6.09
N GLN A 148 -11.04 12.88 -5.98
CA GLN A 148 -10.04 11.99 -5.42
C GLN A 148 -8.84 11.95 -6.37
N ILE A 149 -7.64 12.12 -5.83
CA ILE A 149 -6.41 12.09 -6.62
C ILE A 149 -5.54 10.95 -6.12
N LEU A 150 -5.08 10.15 -7.09
CA LEU A 150 -4.08 9.12 -6.86
C LEU A 150 -2.73 9.77 -6.53
N LEU A 151 -2.31 9.66 -5.28
CA LEU A 151 -1.04 10.20 -4.79
C LEU A 151 0.12 9.24 -5.00
N ALA A 152 -0.09 7.97 -4.67
CA ALA A 152 0.98 6.98 -4.69
C ALA A 152 0.43 5.60 -4.96
N THR A 153 1.22 4.77 -5.63
CA THR A 153 0.98 3.34 -5.74
C THR A 153 2.11 2.59 -5.07
N TYR A 154 1.77 1.65 -4.21
CA TYR A 154 2.69 0.81 -3.46
C TYR A 154 2.54 -0.64 -3.91
N LYS A 155 3.67 -1.35 -3.98
CA LYS A 155 3.70 -2.81 -3.98
C LYS A 155 4.14 -3.27 -2.61
N ILE A 156 3.32 -4.09 -1.97
CA ILE A 156 3.56 -4.58 -0.61
C ILE A 156 3.55 -6.10 -0.64
N THR A 157 4.41 -6.71 0.17
CA THR A 157 4.40 -8.15 0.43
C THR A 157 4.22 -8.37 1.92
N PHE A 158 3.13 -9.02 2.32
CA PHE A 158 2.95 -9.54 3.68
C PHE A 158 3.47 -10.97 3.79
N ARG A 159 4.00 -11.31 4.95
CA ARG A 159 4.43 -12.65 5.34
C ARG A 159 3.66 -13.06 6.60
N LYS A 160 3.26 -14.33 6.67
CA LYS A 160 2.78 -14.99 7.89
C LYS A 160 3.35 -16.40 7.95
N GLU A 161 3.79 -16.86 9.12
CA GLU A 161 4.21 -18.25 9.29
C GLU A 161 2.98 -19.14 9.39
N LEU A 162 3.07 -20.30 8.74
CA LEU A 162 2.04 -21.33 8.71
C LEU A 162 2.37 -22.46 9.68
N SER A 163 3.67 -22.70 9.91
CA SER A 163 4.14 -23.72 10.83
C SER A 163 5.54 -23.38 11.32
N GLY A 164 5.74 -23.55 12.63
CA GLY A 164 7.02 -23.48 13.31
C GLY A 164 8.01 -24.56 12.83
N PRO A 165 9.26 -24.50 13.30
CA PRO A 165 10.30 -25.47 12.95
C PRO A 165 9.91 -26.92 13.28
N ASP A 166 9.08 -27.11 14.31
CA ASP A 166 8.57 -28.41 14.75
C ASP A 166 7.28 -28.83 14.04
N GLY A 167 6.83 -28.07 13.03
CA GLY A 167 5.59 -28.32 12.29
C GLY A 167 4.31 -27.89 13.02
N SER A 168 4.41 -27.34 14.23
CA SER A 168 3.27 -26.79 14.96
C SER A 168 2.75 -25.52 14.30
N CYS A 169 1.42 -25.37 14.17
CA CYS A 169 0.82 -24.11 13.76
C CYS A 169 1.05 -23.06 14.86
N PRO A 170 1.80 -21.96 14.61
CA PRO A 170 2.00 -20.93 15.60
C PRO A 170 0.65 -20.27 15.91
N LYS A 171 0.23 -20.33 17.17
CA LYS A 171 -0.96 -19.61 17.63
C LYS A 171 -0.63 -18.11 17.63
N ASP A 172 -1.53 -17.32 17.06
CA ASP A 172 -1.50 -15.85 17.11
C ASP A 172 -0.38 -15.16 16.33
N GLU A 173 0.17 -15.82 15.32
CA GLU A 173 1.21 -15.18 14.53
C GLU A 173 0.64 -14.08 13.61
N ALA A 174 1.19 -12.86 13.73
CA ALA A 174 0.73 -11.70 12.99
C ALA A 174 1.16 -11.72 11.51
N TRP A 175 0.43 -11.00 10.67
CA TRP A 175 0.91 -10.65 9.34
C TRP A 175 1.95 -9.53 9.45
N LEU A 176 3.10 -9.73 8.83
CA LEU A 176 4.22 -8.77 8.85
C LEU A 176 4.61 -8.32 7.45
N PHE A 177 5.04 -7.07 7.32
CA PHE A 177 5.61 -6.53 6.10
C PHE A 177 6.96 -7.19 5.83
N ASN A 178 7.08 -7.84 4.67
CA ASN A 178 8.32 -8.44 4.18
C ASN A 178 8.91 -7.67 3.00
N ALA A 179 8.10 -6.88 2.29
CA ALA A 179 8.57 -5.93 1.29
C ALA A 179 7.61 -4.75 1.17
N PHE A 180 8.16 -3.57 0.91
CA PHE A 180 7.42 -2.34 0.67
C PHE A 180 8.15 -1.54 -0.41
N LYS A 181 7.47 -1.23 -1.51
CA LYS A 181 8.04 -0.47 -2.62
C LYS A 181 7.05 0.54 -3.18
N LEU A 182 7.42 1.82 -3.16
CA LEU A 182 6.74 2.85 -3.93
C LEU A 182 6.97 2.58 -5.43
N ARG A 183 5.91 2.55 -6.23
CA ARG A 183 5.97 2.30 -7.68
C ARG A 183 5.85 3.57 -8.50
N ASP A 184 4.87 4.38 -8.14
CA ASP A 184 4.53 5.61 -8.84
C ASP A 184 4.06 6.59 -7.78
N MET A 185 4.50 7.84 -7.89
CA MET A 185 4.06 8.92 -7.02
C MET A 185 3.64 10.09 -7.89
N SER A 186 2.39 10.53 -7.80
CA SER A 186 1.94 11.75 -8.44
C SER A 186 2.38 12.92 -7.56
N LEU A 187 3.40 13.66 -8.00
CA LEU A 187 3.84 14.81 -7.24
C LEU A 187 3.02 16.04 -7.60
N MET A 188 2.58 16.65 -6.53
CA MET A 188 2.11 18.00 -6.47
C MET A 188 3.27 18.89 -6.04
N GLY A 189 4.01 19.50 -6.97
CA GLY A 189 5.04 20.54 -6.77
C GLY A 189 5.18 21.10 -5.36
N PHE A 190 6.38 21.01 -4.80
CA PHE A 190 6.65 21.22 -3.37
C PHE A 190 7.34 22.56 -3.11
N CYS A 191 6.83 23.35 -2.16
CA CYS A 191 7.52 24.52 -1.63
C CYS A 191 8.33 24.14 -0.37
N PRO A 192 9.67 24.14 -0.41
CA PRO A 192 10.49 23.75 0.74
C PRO A 192 10.38 24.71 1.93
N GLN A 193 9.99 25.96 1.69
CA GLN A 193 9.89 27.00 2.72
C GLN A 193 8.54 26.99 3.46
N SER A 194 7.42 26.70 2.76
CA SER A 194 6.07 26.65 3.37
C SER A 194 5.58 25.24 3.68
N GLY A 195 6.14 24.21 3.05
CA GLY A 195 5.66 22.83 3.14
C GLY A 195 4.41 22.54 2.31
N GLU A 196 3.99 23.48 1.45
CA GLU A 196 2.79 23.37 0.60
C GLU A 196 3.07 22.67 -0.75
N CYS A 197 2.02 22.07 -1.34
CA CYS A 197 2.13 21.15 -2.48
C CYS A 197 1.09 21.46 -3.61
N TRP A 198 1.49 21.46 -4.90
CA TRP A 198 0.64 21.80 -6.09
C TRP A 198 0.83 20.89 -7.35
N PHE A 199 -0.22 20.27 -7.92
CA PHE A 199 -0.23 19.12 -8.89
C PHE A 199 0.55 19.23 -10.21
N ILE A 200 1.61 18.41 -10.45
CA ILE A 200 2.09 18.01 -11.81
C ILE A 200 2.81 16.62 -11.83
N ARG A 201 2.10 15.60 -12.36
CA ARG A 201 2.59 14.33 -12.98
C ARG A 201 3.20 13.22 -12.09
N ALA A 202 3.05 11.98 -12.56
CA ALA A 202 3.61 10.76 -11.96
C ALA A 202 5.13 10.68 -12.14
N VAL A 203 5.85 10.53 -11.03
CA VAL A 203 7.29 10.28 -10.94
C VAL A 203 7.48 8.80 -10.59
N LYS A 204 8.31 8.10 -11.36
CA LYS A 204 8.83 6.79 -10.93
C LYS A 204 9.90 7.04 -9.87
N PRO A 205 9.77 6.51 -8.64
CA PRO A 205 10.86 6.54 -7.68
C PRO A 205 12.01 5.67 -8.20
N TYR A 206 13.24 6.16 -8.00
CA TYR A 206 14.49 5.53 -8.42
C TYR A 206 14.71 4.19 -7.70
#